data_AF-A0A2S8AAV4-F1
#
_entry.id   AF-A0A2S8AAV4-F1
#
_cell.length_a   1.000
_cell.length_b   1.000
_cell.length_c   1.000
_cell.angle_alpha   90.00
_cell.angle_beta   90.00
_cell.angle_gamma   90.00
#
_symmetry.space_group_name_H-M   'P 1'
#
loop_
_entity.id
_entity.type
_entity.pdbx_description
1 polymer ?
#
loop_
_entity_poly.entity_id
_entity_poly.type
_entity_poly.pdbx_seq_one_letter_code
_entity_poly.pdbx_strand_id
1 'polypeptide(L)'
;MLNLQLFFIHSDNINKFVMHLIKGLDMLKKKYIFILILLFIINLPLFLVFFILSIIPENKLLNIIIYTAIFYFSYFIIFLILEEINYKYNNKIFSKIYRIIKYPMDLLFNLWEIFVPIIMGFQFSLFLYFGICNVIPTIISTAYSILHHSNINYEIYIYLYITIFVIISILFRTKILHIIFYFHLRIDSSTFSSKKITLYILSENNIKAIIYFSYFLLLILINIYNFNSIPLFKNVNIDKSILQSFATYIAFERFYNHLKKVNFRFPEFVNKILNAMISNLKNQ
;
A
#
# COMPACT_ATOMS: atom_id res chain seq x y z
N MET A 1 -2.85 -45.73 44.50
CA MET A 1 -3.57 -44.60 45.15
C MET A 1 -2.78 -43.28 45.13
N LEU A 2 -1.44 -43.28 45.13
CA LEU A 2 -0.62 -42.05 45.08
C LEU A 2 -0.64 -41.24 43.75
N ASN A 3 -0.91 -41.86 42.60
CA ASN A 3 -0.87 -41.16 41.30
C ASN A 3 -2.10 -40.25 41.03
N LEU A 4 -3.22 -40.45 41.74
CA LEU A 4 -4.40 -39.60 41.59
C LEU A 4 -4.28 -38.29 42.39
N GLN A 5 -3.63 -38.31 43.56
CA GLN A 5 -3.43 -37.10 44.36
C GLN A 5 -2.47 -36.10 43.71
N LEU A 6 -1.42 -36.56 43.02
CA LEU A 6 -0.52 -35.70 42.25
C LEU A 6 -1.21 -35.04 41.05
N PHE A 7 -2.17 -35.73 40.42
CA PHE A 7 -2.94 -35.19 39.30
C PHE A 7 -3.90 -34.08 39.73
N PHE A 8 -4.56 -34.23 40.89
CA PHE A 8 -5.43 -33.19 41.46
C PHE A 8 -4.67 -31.96 41.96
N ILE A 9 -3.47 -32.14 42.53
CA ILE A 9 -2.61 -31.01 42.95
C ILE A 9 -2.10 -30.21 41.74
N HIS A 10 -1.85 -30.87 40.60
CA HIS A 10 -1.50 -30.18 39.36
C HIS A 10 -2.68 -29.44 38.73
N SER A 11 -3.90 -30.00 38.76
CA SER A 11 -5.08 -29.32 38.18
C SER A 11 -5.46 -28.04 38.93
N ASP A 12 -5.36 -28.03 40.26
CA ASP A 12 -5.69 -26.84 41.07
C ASP A 12 -4.69 -25.70 40.87
N ASN A 13 -3.40 -26.02 40.70
CA ASN A 13 -2.38 -25.02 40.40
C ASN A 13 -2.52 -24.46 38.98
N ILE A 14 -2.92 -25.29 38.01
CA ILE A 14 -3.21 -24.84 36.64
C ILE A 14 -4.44 -23.91 36.63
N ASN A 15 -5.52 -24.28 37.35
CA ASN A 15 -6.71 -23.45 37.42
C ASN A 15 -6.46 -22.10 38.10
N LYS A 16 -5.66 -22.05 39.18
CA LYS A 16 -5.24 -20.78 39.82
C LYS A 16 -4.39 -19.93 38.88
N PHE A 17 -3.48 -20.54 38.12
CA PHE A 17 -2.64 -19.83 37.15
C PHE A 17 -3.47 -19.24 36.00
N VAL A 18 -4.41 -20.01 35.44
CA VAL A 18 -5.33 -19.56 34.39
C VAL A 18 -6.22 -18.42 34.91
N MET A 19 -6.73 -18.50 36.13
CA MET A 19 -7.56 -17.44 36.72
C MET A 19 -6.75 -16.14 36.97
N HIS A 20 -5.47 -16.26 37.35
CA HIS A 20 -4.56 -15.11 37.47
C HIS A 20 -4.25 -14.46 36.10
N LEU A 21 -4.06 -15.26 35.06
CA LEU A 21 -3.87 -14.79 33.69
C LEU A 21 -5.09 -14.05 33.16
N ILE A 22 -6.30 -14.58 33.40
CA ILE A 22 -7.56 -13.95 33.00
C ILE A 22 -7.75 -12.60 33.72
N LYS A 23 -7.51 -12.54 35.04
CA LYS A 23 -7.54 -11.28 35.80
C LYS A 23 -6.48 -10.27 35.32
N GLY A 24 -5.29 -10.73 34.96
CA GLY A 24 -4.24 -9.89 34.37
C GLY A 24 -4.64 -9.31 33.01
N LEU A 25 -5.25 -10.12 32.15
CA LEU A 25 -5.76 -9.71 30.84
C LEU A 25 -6.92 -8.71 30.95
N ASP A 26 -7.81 -8.86 31.93
CA ASP A 26 -8.91 -7.91 32.18
C ASP A 26 -8.42 -6.57 32.74
N MET A 27 -7.38 -6.58 33.59
CA MET A 27 -6.73 -5.34 34.03
C MET A 27 -6.00 -4.63 32.90
N LEU A 28 -5.35 -5.37 32.00
CA LEU A 28 -4.74 -4.81 30.79
C LEU A 28 -5.82 -4.20 29.88
N LYS A 29 -6.93 -4.90 29.60
CA LYS A 29 -8.05 -4.36 28.81
C LYS A 29 -8.61 -3.06 29.39
N LYS A 30 -8.86 -3.00 30.70
CA LYS A 30 -9.36 -1.77 31.35
C LYS A 30 -8.37 -0.60 31.24
N LYS A 31 -7.07 -0.87 31.36
CA LYS A 31 -6.02 0.14 31.23
C LYS A 31 -5.89 0.66 29.79
N TYR A 32 -5.97 -0.21 28.79
CA TYR A 32 -5.97 0.19 27.37
C TYR A 32 -7.24 0.93 26.96
N ILE A 33 -8.42 0.52 27.47
CA ILE A 33 -9.68 1.23 27.26
C ILE A 33 -9.62 2.63 27.86
N PHE A 34 -9.07 2.79 29.06
CA PHE A 34 -8.87 4.10 29.68
C PHE A 34 -7.91 4.99 28.88
N ILE A 35 -6.82 4.44 28.37
CA ILE A 35 -5.88 5.16 27.49
C ILE A 35 -6.54 5.54 26.16
N LEU A 36 -7.34 4.66 25.56
CA LEU A 36 -8.11 4.93 24.35
C LEU A 36 -9.15 6.04 24.55
N ILE A 37 -9.84 6.04 25.70
CA ILE A 37 -10.79 7.10 26.07
C ILE A 37 -10.06 8.43 26.28
N LEU A 38 -8.91 8.42 26.95
CA LEU A 38 -8.08 9.61 27.15
C LEU A 38 -7.55 10.16 25.81
N LEU A 39 -7.10 9.28 24.90
CA LEU A 39 -6.67 9.62 23.55
C LEU A 39 -7.84 10.18 22.72
N PHE A 40 -9.03 9.61 22.86
CA PHE A 40 -10.22 10.12 22.19
C PHE A 40 -10.57 11.52 22.71
N ILE A 41 -10.54 11.75 24.02
CA ILE A 41 -10.85 13.05 24.64
C ILE A 41 -9.80 14.12 24.30
N ILE A 42 -8.52 13.77 24.22
CA ILE A 42 -7.44 14.73 23.88
C ILE A 42 -7.45 15.07 22.39
N ASN A 43 -7.83 14.13 21.52
CA ASN A 43 -7.89 14.36 20.08
C ASN A 43 -9.26 14.90 19.61
N LEU A 44 -10.31 14.82 20.43
CA LEU A 44 -11.65 15.33 20.10
C LEU A 44 -11.65 16.84 19.77
N PRO A 45 -10.94 17.73 20.49
CA PRO A 45 -10.87 19.16 20.15
C PRO A 45 -10.09 19.39 18.86
N LEU A 46 -9.03 18.62 18.62
CA LEU A 46 -8.22 18.68 17.40
C LEU A 46 -9.03 18.21 16.18
N PHE A 47 -9.81 17.14 16.34
CA PHE A 47 -10.72 16.62 15.34
C PHE A 47 -11.89 17.57 15.07
N LEU A 48 -12.48 18.18 16.11
CA LEU A 48 -13.54 19.18 15.97
C LEU A 48 -13.04 20.45 15.27
N VAL A 49 -11.84 20.91 15.59
CA VAL A 49 -11.20 22.04 14.89
C VAL A 49 -10.97 21.67 13.43
N PHE A 50 -10.44 20.48 13.13
CA PHE A 50 -10.22 20.03 11.75
C PHE A 50 -11.53 19.88 10.95
N PHE A 51 -12.58 19.34 11.59
CA PHE A 51 -13.91 19.16 11.00
C PHE A 51 -14.60 20.49 10.71
N ILE A 52 -14.58 21.44 11.67
CA ILE A 52 -15.13 22.79 11.48
C ILE A 52 -14.37 23.56 10.39
N LEU A 53 -13.06 23.35 10.28
CA LEU A 53 -12.22 23.97 9.25
C LEU A 53 -12.42 23.38 7.85
N SER A 54 -12.82 22.11 7.74
CA SER A 54 -13.12 21.43 6.47
C SER A 54 -14.40 21.90 5.78
N ILE A 55 -15.25 22.65 6.50
CA ILE A 55 -16.52 23.22 6.00
C ILE A 55 -16.28 24.60 5.36
N ILE A 56 -15.07 25.16 5.45
CA ILE A 56 -14.74 26.52 4.99
C ILE A 56 -14.30 26.50 3.51
N PRO A 57 -14.82 27.40 2.64
CA PRO A 57 -14.57 27.39 1.19
C PRO A 57 -13.10 27.56 0.76
N GLU A 58 -12.80 27.01 -0.43
CA GLU A 58 -11.46 26.73 -1.02
C GLU A 58 -10.44 27.88 -0.95
N ASN A 59 -10.88 29.15 -1.01
CA ASN A 59 -9.99 30.31 -0.95
C ASN A 59 -9.31 30.53 0.41
N LYS A 60 -9.69 29.78 1.46
CA LYS A 60 -9.05 29.83 2.80
C LYS A 60 -8.19 28.61 3.11
N LEU A 61 -8.15 27.60 2.24
CA LEU A 61 -7.48 26.32 2.49
C LEU A 61 -5.96 26.47 2.59
N LEU A 62 -5.36 27.33 1.76
CA LEU A 62 -3.93 27.68 1.83
C LEU A 62 -3.58 28.34 3.17
N ASN A 63 -4.38 29.30 3.62
CA ASN A 63 -4.16 29.98 4.90
C ASN A 63 -4.27 29.01 6.08
N ILE A 64 -5.20 28.05 6.02
CA ILE A 64 -5.36 27.01 7.04
C ILE A 64 -4.13 26.10 7.09
N ILE A 65 -3.58 25.69 5.93
CA ILE A 65 -2.33 24.92 5.87
C ILE A 65 -1.18 25.72 6.50
N ILE A 66 -1.08 27.01 6.18
CA ILE A 66 -0.04 27.89 6.73
C ILE A 66 -0.20 28.03 8.26
N TYR A 67 -1.40 28.29 8.78
CA TYR A 67 -1.63 28.43 10.22
C TYR A 67 -1.37 27.13 10.99
N THR A 68 -1.80 25.99 10.45
CA THR A 68 -1.50 24.68 11.06
C THR A 68 -0.01 24.39 11.05
N ALA A 69 0.69 24.67 9.95
CA ALA A 69 2.15 24.52 9.87
C ALA A 69 2.87 25.41 10.89
N ILE A 70 2.48 26.69 11.02
CA ILE A 70 3.05 27.62 12.00
C ILE A 70 2.80 27.12 13.43
N PHE A 71 1.60 26.62 13.72
CA PHE A 71 1.27 26.06 15.04
C PHE A 71 2.17 24.87 15.38
N TYR A 72 2.30 23.89 14.48
CA TYR A 72 3.18 22.73 14.72
C TYR A 72 4.66 23.13 14.82
N PHE A 73 5.11 24.09 14.00
CA PHE A 73 6.49 24.57 14.04
C PHE A 73 6.82 25.31 15.33
N SER A 74 5.93 26.20 15.79
CA SER A 74 6.09 26.90 17.06
C SER A 74 6.06 25.94 18.25
N TYR A 75 5.17 24.95 18.23
CA TYR A 75 5.13 23.89 19.23
C TYR A 75 6.42 23.06 19.26
N PHE A 76 7.00 22.73 18.09
CA PHE A 76 8.29 22.05 17.99
C PHE A 76 9.44 22.88 18.58
N ILE A 77 9.47 24.19 18.33
CA ILE A 77 10.48 25.10 18.92
C ILE A 77 10.34 25.15 20.46
N ILE A 78 9.12 25.28 20.97
CA ILE A 78 8.85 25.27 22.42
C ILE A 78 9.35 23.96 23.04
N PHE A 79 9.11 22.84 22.37
CA PHE A 79 9.59 21.53 22.80
C PHE A 79 11.13 21.49 22.92
N LEU A 80 11.87 21.96 21.90
CA LEU A 80 13.33 22.01 21.92
C LEU A 80 13.87 22.87 23.08
N ILE A 81 13.25 24.03 23.31
CA ILE A 81 13.63 24.93 24.42
C ILE A 81 13.41 24.24 25.77
N LEU A 82 12.25 23.57 25.94
CA LEU A 82 11.93 22.87 27.18
C LEU A 82 12.85 21.67 27.43
N GLU A 83 13.29 20.98 26.37
CA GLU A 83 14.28 19.89 26.46
C GLU A 83 15.61 20.40 27.00
N GLU A 84 16.13 21.51 26.45
CA GLU A 84 17.39 22.12 26.88
C GLU A 84 17.33 22.62 28.34
N ILE A 85 16.22 23.25 28.73
CA ILE A 85 16.00 23.69 30.12
C ILE A 85 15.93 22.47 31.06
N ASN A 86 15.21 21.43 30.67
CA ASN A 86 15.09 20.23 31.49
C ASN A 86 16.46 19.53 31.67
N TYR A 87 17.27 19.49 30.62
CA TYR A 87 18.63 18.97 30.66
C TYR A 87 19.53 19.77 31.61
N LYS A 88 19.47 21.11 31.54
CA LYS A 88 20.34 22.00 32.33
C LYS A 88 19.99 22.08 33.82
N TYR A 89 18.70 22.13 34.17
CA TYR A 89 18.25 22.37 35.56
C TYR A 89 17.85 21.11 36.32
N ASN A 90 17.51 20.02 35.63
CA ASN A 90 17.22 18.68 36.16
C ASN A 90 16.30 18.64 37.41
N ASN A 91 15.31 19.54 37.48
CA ASN A 91 14.39 19.64 38.61
C ASN A 91 13.25 18.59 38.49
N LYS A 92 12.87 17.95 39.60
CA LYS A 92 11.79 16.93 39.66
C LYS A 92 10.41 17.44 39.24
N ILE A 93 10.09 18.72 39.49
CA ILE A 93 8.81 19.30 39.08
C ILE A 93 8.82 19.63 37.59
N PHE A 94 9.91 20.25 37.13
CA PHE A 94 10.07 20.64 35.74
C PHE A 94 10.10 19.42 34.81
N SER A 95 10.77 18.34 35.22
CA SER A 95 10.79 17.08 34.46
C SER A 95 9.40 16.43 34.30
N LYS A 96 8.49 16.60 35.27
CA LYS A 96 7.09 16.14 35.11
C LYS A 96 6.34 16.98 34.08
N ILE A 97 6.48 18.30 34.11
CA ILE A 97 5.85 19.22 33.14
C ILE A 97 6.39 18.94 31.74
N TYR A 98 7.71 18.81 31.59
CA TYR A 98 8.35 18.44 30.34
C TYR A 98 7.81 17.12 29.79
N ARG A 99 7.64 16.08 30.63
CA ARG A 99 7.05 14.80 30.19
C ARG A 99 5.62 14.93 29.67
N ILE A 100 4.79 15.77 30.30
CA ILE A 100 3.40 15.98 29.86
C ILE A 100 3.39 16.67 28.48
N ILE A 101 4.22 17.69 28.28
CA ILE A 101 4.33 18.41 27.01
C ILE A 101 5.02 17.57 25.93
N LYS A 102 5.97 16.71 26.31
CA LYS A 102 6.65 15.77 25.41
C LYS A 102 5.73 14.66 24.92
N TYR A 103 4.78 14.22 25.76
CA TYR A 103 3.98 13.03 25.48
C TYR A 103 3.26 13.03 24.12
N PRO A 104 2.60 14.12 23.67
CA PRO A 104 2.04 14.19 22.31
C PRO A 104 3.08 13.99 21.22
N MET A 105 4.29 14.53 21.39
CA MET A 105 5.39 14.34 20.43
C MET A 105 5.92 12.92 20.47
N ASP A 106 6.17 12.35 21.64
CA ASP A 106 6.61 10.95 21.76
C ASP A 106 5.59 10.00 21.14
N LEU A 107 4.29 10.29 21.29
CA LEU A 107 3.25 9.52 20.62
C LEU A 107 3.36 9.65 19.09
N LEU A 108 3.51 10.87 18.56
CA LEU A 108 3.69 11.08 17.12
C LEU A 108 4.97 10.42 16.61
N PHE A 109 6.08 10.50 17.33
CA PHE A 109 7.35 9.87 16.99
C PHE A 109 7.26 8.35 17.03
N ASN A 110 6.63 7.76 18.05
CA ASN A 110 6.42 6.32 18.11
C ASN A 110 5.50 5.83 16.99
N LEU A 111 4.45 6.59 16.67
CA LEU A 111 3.63 6.30 15.49
C LEU A 111 4.45 6.41 14.21
N TRP A 112 5.27 7.45 14.07
CA TRP A 112 6.16 7.66 12.93
C TRP A 112 7.16 6.51 12.79
N GLU A 113 7.78 6.06 13.88
CA GLU A 113 8.72 4.94 13.89
C GLU A 113 8.05 3.62 13.46
N ILE A 114 6.76 3.44 13.72
CA ILE A 114 5.98 2.30 13.23
C ILE A 114 5.57 2.50 11.76
N PHE A 115 5.07 3.67 11.41
CA PHE A 115 4.51 3.95 10.09
C PHE A 115 5.57 4.10 9.01
N VAL A 116 6.70 4.74 9.28
CA VAL A 116 7.78 4.96 8.32
C VAL A 116 8.29 3.67 7.70
N PRO A 117 8.70 2.63 8.44
CA PRO A 117 9.17 1.40 7.83
C PRO A 117 8.06 0.69 7.06
N ILE A 118 6.80 0.81 7.49
CA ILE A 118 5.66 0.25 6.76
C ILE A 118 5.44 1.00 5.44
N ILE A 119 5.43 2.33 5.47
CA ILE A 119 5.20 3.19 4.30
C ILE A 119 6.38 3.12 3.33
N MET A 120 7.61 3.24 3.82
CA MET A 120 8.81 3.13 2.99
C MET A 120 8.93 1.72 2.41
N GLY A 121 8.73 0.67 3.20
CA GLY A 121 8.75 -0.72 2.71
C GLY A 121 7.65 -0.98 1.67
N PHE A 122 6.45 -0.42 1.90
CA PHE A 122 5.32 -0.46 0.97
C PHE A 122 5.65 0.26 -0.35
N GLN A 123 6.03 1.53 -0.28
CA GLN A 123 6.34 2.36 -1.44
C GLN A 123 7.49 1.79 -2.24
N PHE A 124 8.56 1.35 -1.57
CA PHE A 124 9.72 0.74 -2.21
C PHE A 124 9.34 -0.55 -2.94
N SER A 125 8.55 -1.42 -2.31
CA SER A 125 8.11 -2.68 -2.94
C SER A 125 7.21 -2.44 -4.15
N LEU A 126 6.29 -1.47 -4.07
CA LEU A 126 5.45 -1.07 -5.21
C LEU A 126 6.25 -0.43 -6.33
N PHE A 127 7.19 0.45 -5.98
CA PHE A 127 8.07 1.12 -6.93
C PHE A 127 8.92 0.10 -7.71
N LEU A 128 9.55 -0.84 -7.01
CA LEU A 128 10.28 -1.93 -7.67
C LEU A 128 9.36 -2.79 -8.54
N TYR A 129 8.18 -3.14 -8.03
CA TYR A 129 7.22 -3.97 -8.77
C TYR A 129 6.81 -3.33 -10.10
N PHE A 130 6.29 -2.12 -10.05
CA PHE A 130 5.86 -1.40 -11.25
C PHE A 130 7.05 -0.96 -12.11
N GLY A 131 8.20 -0.66 -11.52
CA GLY A 131 9.45 -0.40 -12.24
C GLY A 131 9.86 -1.59 -13.10
N ILE A 132 9.84 -2.81 -12.56
CA ILE A 132 10.11 -4.04 -13.32
C ILE A 132 9.03 -4.27 -14.38
N CYS A 133 7.75 -4.05 -14.05
CA CYS A 133 6.65 -4.16 -15.03
C CYS A 133 6.85 -3.21 -16.22
N ASN A 134 7.55 -2.08 -16.01
CA ASN A 134 7.77 -1.08 -17.04
C ASN A 134 8.87 -1.44 -18.05
N VAL A 135 9.75 -2.39 -17.73
CA VAL A 135 10.86 -2.79 -18.61
C VAL A 135 10.35 -3.39 -19.93
N ILE A 136 9.30 -4.22 -19.89
CA ILE A 136 8.80 -4.86 -21.11
C ILE A 136 8.03 -3.88 -22.02
N PRO A 137 7.06 -3.08 -21.54
CA PRO A 137 6.42 -2.05 -22.34
C PRO A 137 7.42 -1.11 -23.00
N THR A 138 8.45 -0.67 -22.26
CA THR A 138 9.51 0.18 -22.80
C THR A 138 10.26 -0.52 -23.93
N ILE A 139 10.76 -1.75 -23.74
CA ILE A 139 11.45 -2.53 -24.79
C ILE A 139 10.57 -2.74 -26.02
N ILE A 140 9.31 -3.14 -25.84
CA ILE A 140 8.40 -3.35 -26.97
C ILE A 140 8.18 -2.03 -27.71
N SER A 141 7.99 -0.94 -26.98
CA SER A 141 7.75 0.37 -27.56
C SER A 141 8.96 0.93 -28.31
N THR A 142 10.19 0.69 -27.82
CA THR A 142 11.42 1.10 -28.49
C THR A 142 11.69 0.21 -29.71
N ALA A 143 11.56 -1.12 -29.59
CA ALA A 143 11.68 -2.04 -30.72
C ALA A 143 10.70 -1.68 -31.84
N TYR A 144 9.46 -1.37 -31.48
CA TYR A 144 8.44 -0.94 -32.43
C TYR A 144 8.82 0.37 -33.14
N SER A 145 9.36 1.36 -32.40
CA SER A 145 9.84 2.62 -32.99
C SER A 145 11.03 2.45 -33.95
N ILE A 146 11.88 1.44 -33.73
CA ILE A 146 13.04 1.16 -34.59
C ILE A 146 12.59 0.45 -35.87
N LEU A 147 11.68 -0.52 -35.75
CA LEU A 147 11.19 -1.36 -36.85
C LEU A 147 10.28 -0.59 -37.81
N HIS A 148 9.41 0.29 -37.29
CA HIS A 148 8.57 1.15 -38.11
C HIS A 148 9.23 2.52 -38.28
N HIS A 149 10.10 2.62 -39.28
CA HIS A 149 10.81 3.83 -39.74
C HIS A 149 9.90 5.01 -40.18
N SER A 150 8.62 5.01 -39.80
CA SER A 150 7.61 5.98 -40.21
C SER A 150 6.72 6.41 -39.04
N ASN A 151 6.40 7.72 -39.00
CA ASN A 151 5.56 8.44 -38.03
C ASN A 151 4.48 7.58 -37.35
N ILE A 152 4.81 7.02 -36.18
CA ILE A 152 3.82 6.39 -35.33
C ILE A 152 3.01 7.51 -34.67
N ASN A 153 1.69 7.43 -34.81
CA ASN A 153 0.78 8.27 -34.03
C ASN A 153 1.04 8.03 -32.54
N TYR A 154 1.44 9.09 -31.84
CA TYR A 154 1.78 9.06 -30.43
C TYR A 154 0.66 8.46 -29.56
N GLU A 155 -0.58 8.56 -30.03
CA GLU A 155 -1.76 8.00 -29.38
C GLU A 155 -1.76 6.46 -29.37
N ILE A 156 -1.28 5.82 -30.44
CA ILE A 156 -1.13 4.35 -30.51
C ILE A 156 -0.04 3.90 -29.56
N TYR A 157 1.06 4.66 -29.49
CA TYR A 157 2.16 4.40 -28.57
C TYR A 157 1.66 4.37 -27.11
N ILE A 158 0.92 5.39 -26.68
CA ILE A 158 0.36 5.46 -25.31
C ILE A 158 -0.59 4.30 -25.05
N TYR A 159 -1.50 4.02 -25.99
CA TYR A 159 -2.45 2.91 -25.86
C TYR A 159 -1.73 1.58 -25.63
N LEU A 160 -0.76 1.23 -26.49
CA LEU A 160 -0.02 -0.02 -26.38
C LEU A 160 0.81 -0.08 -25.10
N TYR A 161 1.51 1.00 -24.77
CA TYR A 161 2.36 1.07 -23.60
C TYR A 161 1.59 0.79 -22.31
N ILE A 162 0.48 1.51 -22.09
CA ILE A 162 -0.35 1.34 -20.88
C ILE A 162 -0.98 -0.07 -20.87
N THR A 163 -1.53 -0.52 -21.99
CA THR A 163 -2.19 -1.83 -22.08
C THR A 163 -1.21 -2.96 -21.74
N ILE A 164 -0.01 -2.95 -22.33
CA ILE A 164 1.02 -3.96 -22.08
C ILE A 164 1.49 -3.88 -20.62
N PHE A 165 1.72 -2.67 -20.09
CA PHE A 165 2.14 -2.47 -18.71
C PHE A 165 1.18 -3.12 -17.71
N VAL A 166 -0.12 -2.87 -17.88
CA VAL A 166 -1.15 -3.38 -16.98
C VAL A 166 -1.32 -4.89 -17.12
N ILE A 167 -1.29 -5.43 -18.35
CA ILE A 167 -1.38 -6.89 -18.59
C ILE A 167 -0.19 -7.62 -17.95
N ILE A 168 1.02 -7.10 -18.12
CA ILE A 168 2.23 -7.70 -17.55
C ILE A 168 2.21 -7.67 -16.03
N SER A 169 1.72 -6.58 -15.46
CA SER A 169 1.52 -6.43 -14.02
C SER A 169 0.62 -7.50 -13.42
N ILE A 170 -0.21 -8.20 -14.21
CA ILE A 170 -1.03 -9.32 -13.73
C ILE A 170 -0.41 -10.67 -14.11
N LEU A 171 -0.09 -10.88 -15.39
CA LEU A 171 0.36 -12.18 -15.89
C LEU A 171 1.69 -12.62 -15.28
N PHE A 172 2.62 -11.68 -15.10
CA PHE A 172 3.97 -11.97 -14.63
C PHE A 172 4.16 -11.73 -13.13
N ARG A 173 3.08 -11.47 -12.38
CA ARG A 173 3.12 -11.12 -10.95
C ARG A 173 3.99 -12.06 -10.12
N THR A 174 3.79 -13.38 -10.27
CA THR A 174 4.55 -14.37 -9.51
C THR A 174 6.04 -14.28 -9.81
N LYS A 175 6.42 -14.17 -11.08
CA LYS A 175 7.83 -14.03 -11.50
C LYS A 175 8.45 -12.73 -10.99
N ILE A 176 7.72 -11.63 -11.07
CA ILE A 176 8.18 -10.30 -10.59
C ILE A 176 8.35 -10.33 -9.06
N LEU A 177 7.43 -10.95 -8.33
CA LEU A 177 7.56 -11.15 -6.89
C LEU A 177 8.83 -11.92 -6.50
N HIS A 178 9.17 -12.97 -7.25
CA HIS A 178 10.41 -13.71 -7.02
C HIS A 178 11.65 -12.81 -7.19
N ILE A 179 11.65 -11.93 -8.19
CA ILE A 179 12.74 -10.96 -8.41
C ILE A 179 12.83 -9.98 -7.24
N ILE A 180 11.69 -9.42 -6.79
CA ILE A 180 11.67 -8.47 -5.66
C ILE A 180 12.17 -9.14 -4.38
N PHE A 181 11.77 -10.38 -4.09
CA PHE A 181 12.26 -11.08 -2.90
C PHE A 181 13.75 -11.42 -2.98
N TYR A 182 14.27 -11.66 -4.18
CA TYR A 182 15.72 -11.81 -4.36
C TYR A 182 16.48 -10.53 -3.97
N PHE A 183 15.94 -9.35 -4.31
CA PHE A 183 16.51 -8.07 -3.87
C PHE A 183 16.36 -7.84 -2.37
N HIS A 184 15.21 -8.16 -1.76
CA HIS A 184 14.99 -8.02 -0.31
C HIS A 184 15.91 -8.92 0.53
N LEU A 185 16.20 -10.15 0.10
CA LEU A 185 17.07 -11.06 0.84
C LEU A 185 18.53 -10.60 0.95
N ARG A 186 18.96 -9.66 0.09
CA ARG A 186 20.31 -9.08 0.10
C ARG A 186 20.45 -7.86 1.03
N ILE A 187 19.35 -7.30 1.53
CA ILE A 187 19.31 -6.01 2.26
C ILE A 187 19.05 -6.24 3.77
N ASP A 188 19.69 -7.26 4.35
CA ASP A 188 19.64 -7.62 5.78
C ASP A 188 18.35 -8.27 6.35
N SER A 189 18.61 -9.17 7.29
CA SER A 189 17.81 -10.33 7.72
C SER A 189 16.75 -10.06 8.81
N SER A 190 16.46 -8.80 9.14
CA SER A 190 15.55 -8.46 10.26
C SER A 190 14.05 -8.44 9.91
N THR A 191 13.66 -8.83 8.69
CA THR A 191 12.42 -8.34 8.07
C THR A 191 11.36 -9.42 7.76
N PHE A 192 11.13 -10.39 8.66
CA PHE A 192 10.03 -11.36 8.47
C PHE A 192 8.64 -10.68 8.36
N SER A 193 8.49 -9.48 8.94
CA SER A 193 7.32 -8.61 8.78
C SER A 193 7.23 -7.97 7.39
N SER A 194 8.35 -7.53 6.80
CA SER A 194 8.35 -6.88 5.48
C SER A 194 7.89 -7.84 4.39
N LYS A 195 8.31 -9.10 4.43
CA LYS A 195 7.91 -10.11 3.43
C LYS A 195 6.40 -10.35 3.42
N LYS A 196 5.79 -10.47 4.60
CA LYS A 196 4.33 -10.66 4.73
C LYS A 196 3.58 -9.43 4.22
N ILE A 197 4.06 -8.24 4.58
CA ILE A 197 3.53 -6.96 4.12
C ILE A 197 3.62 -6.89 2.58
N THR A 198 4.79 -7.11 1.99
CA THR A 198 5.00 -7.13 0.54
C THR A 198 4.10 -8.16 -0.17
N LEU A 199 3.96 -9.38 0.36
CA LEU A 199 3.05 -10.39 -0.21
C LEU A 199 1.58 -9.96 -0.17
N TYR A 200 1.15 -9.31 0.91
CA TYR A 200 -0.19 -8.77 1.03
C TYR A 200 -0.42 -7.66 0.00
N ILE A 201 0.46 -6.66 -0.06
CA ILE A 201 0.36 -5.51 -0.96
C ILE A 201 0.40 -5.93 -2.43
N LEU A 202 1.31 -6.83 -2.79
CA LEU A 202 1.50 -7.33 -4.15
C LEU A 202 0.69 -8.61 -4.41
N SER A 203 -0.38 -8.82 -3.65
CA SER A 203 -1.38 -9.83 -3.95
C SER A 203 -2.10 -9.48 -5.26
N GLU A 204 -2.61 -10.50 -5.96
CA GLU A 204 -3.27 -10.29 -7.25
C GLU A 204 -4.44 -9.31 -7.15
N ASN A 205 -5.26 -9.44 -6.10
CA ASN A 205 -6.42 -8.58 -5.87
C ASN A 205 -6.00 -7.13 -5.58
N ASN A 206 -4.93 -6.93 -4.81
CA ASN A 206 -4.46 -5.59 -4.47
C ASN A 206 -3.82 -4.89 -5.68
N ILE A 207 -3.07 -5.62 -6.51
CA ILE A 207 -2.54 -5.06 -7.77
C ILE A 207 -3.68 -4.67 -8.71
N LYS A 208 -4.69 -5.54 -8.88
CA LYS A 208 -5.90 -5.20 -9.65
C LYS A 208 -6.59 -3.96 -9.09
N ALA A 209 -6.76 -3.88 -7.77
CA ALA A 209 -7.36 -2.72 -7.11
C ALA A 209 -6.57 -1.43 -7.37
N ILE A 210 -5.23 -1.48 -7.29
CA ILE A 210 -4.35 -0.33 -7.58
C ILE A 210 -4.49 0.11 -9.05
N ILE A 211 -4.55 -0.84 -9.99
CA ILE A 211 -4.76 -0.55 -11.41
C ILE A 211 -6.14 0.11 -11.62
N TYR A 212 -7.20 -0.49 -11.10
CA TYR A 212 -8.56 0.06 -11.20
C TYR A 212 -8.67 1.44 -10.58
N PHE A 213 -8.08 1.64 -9.40
CA PHE A 213 -8.08 2.92 -8.72
C PHE A 213 -7.30 3.99 -9.50
N SER A 214 -6.15 3.62 -10.08
CA SER A 214 -5.39 4.51 -10.96
C SER A 214 -6.20 4.95 -12.18
N TYR A 215 -6.89 4.01 -12.84
CA TYR A 215 -7.79 4.34 -13.96
C TYR A 215 -8.98 5.18 -13.52
N PHE A 216 -9.57 4.89 -12.36
CA PHE A 216 -10.67 5.67 -11.81
C PHE A 216 -10.29 7.13 -11.54
N LEU A 217 -9.14 7.37 -10.89
CA LEU A 217 -8.62 8.72 -10.68
C LEU A 217 -8.37 9.45 -12.00
N LEU A 218 -7.75 8.76 -12.97
CA LEU A 218 -7.44 9.34 -14.26
C LEU A 218 -8.73 9.65 -15.06
N LEU A 219 -9.75 8.81 -14.96
CA LEU A 219 -11.08 9.04 -15.53
C LEU A 219 -11.76 10.27 -14.93
N ILE A 220 -11.70 10.45 -13.61
CA ILE A 220 -12.23 11.65 -12.96
C ILE A 220 -11.56 12.89 -13.56
N LEU A 221 -10.23 12.88 -13.68
CA LEU A 221 -9.50 14.01 -14.25
C LEU A 221 -9.88 14.26 -15.71
N ILE A 222 -9.91 13.23 -16.56
CA ILE A 222 -10.33 13.35 -17.96
C ILE A 222 -11.74 13.93 -18.06
N ASN A 223 -12.68 13.44 -17.24
CA ASN A 223 -14.07 13.90 -17.28
C ASN A 223 -14.20 15.36 -16.82
N ILE A 224 -13.51 15.77 -15.75
CA ILE A 224 -13.50 17.17 -15.29
C ILE A 224 -13.02 18.11 -16.40
N TYR A 225 -11.94 17.75 -17.10
CA TYR A 225 -11.41 18.54 -18.20
C TYR A 225 -12.36 18.56 -19.41
N ASN A 226 -12.91 17.39 -19.77
CA ASN A 226 -13.87 17.28 -20.87
C ASN A 226 -15.15 18.07 -20.63
N PHE A 227 -15.65 18.18 -19.40
CA PHE A 227 -16.80 19.05 -19.09
C PHE A 227 -16.51 20.53 -19.36
N ASN A 228 -15.24 20.93 -19.28
CA ASN A 228 -14.79 22.27 -19.65
C ASN A 228 -14.42 22.38 -21.15
N SER A 229 -14.70 21.35 -21.96
CA SER A 229 -14.35 21.27 -23.39
C SER A 229 -12.84 21.41 -23.67
N ILE A 230 -11.99 21.07 -22.69
CA ILE A 230 -10.52 21.13 -22.80
C ILE A 230 -9.99 19.70 -22.63
N PRO A 231 -9.06 19.22 -23.48
CA PRO A 231 -8.44 17.92 -23.24
C PRO A 231 -7.52 17.96 -22.01
N LEU A 232 -7.44 16.85 -21.27
CA LEU A 232 -6.52 16.76 -20.12
C LEU A 232 -5.06 16.77 -20.61
N PHE A 233 -4.80 16.05 -21.70
CA PHE A 233 -3.49 16.00 -22.36
C PHE A 233 -3.46 16.90 -23.61
N LYS A 234 -2.33 16.93 -24.31
CA LYS A 234 -2.11 17.80 -25.49
C LYS A 234 -3.16 17.62 -26.61
N ASN A 235 -3.82 16.48 -26.69
CA ASN A 235 -4.84 16.16 -27.69
C ASN A 235 -5.89 15.20 -27.11
N VAL A 236 -7.17 15.39 -27.45
CA VAL A 236 -8.31 14.52 -27.11
C VAL A 236 -8.06 13.06 -27.51
N ASN A 237 -7.30 12.80 -28.57
CA ASN A 237 -6.99 11.43 -28.99
C ASN A 237 -6.12 10.68 -27.96
N ILE A 238 -5.29 11.38 -27.19
CA ILE A 238 -4.50 10.77 -26.10
C ILE A 238 -5.44 10.32 -24.98
N ASP A 239 -6.39 11.18 -24.59
CA ASP A 239 -7.40 10.87 -23.59
C ASP A 239 -8.20 9.62 -24.03
N LYS A 240 -8.59 9.56 -25.30
CA LYS A 240 -9.25 8.39 -25.91
C LYS A 240 -8.38 7.13 -25.87
N SER A 241 -7.09 7.22 -26.16
CA SER A 241 -6.17 6.08 -26.07
C SER A 241 -6.09 5.51 -24.64
N ILE A 242 -6.09 6.38 -23.63
CA ILE A 242 -6.06 5.92 -22.24
C ILE A 242 -7.39 5.24 -21.88
N LEU A 243 -8.53 5.82 -22.28
CA LEU A 243 -9.87 5.22 -22.12
C LEU A 243 -9.96 3.85 -22.79
N GLN A 244 -9.45 3.73 -24.03
CA GLN A 244 -9.42 2.47 -24.77
C GLN A 244 -8.53 1.44 -24.08
N SER A 245 -7.36 1.85 -23.56
CA SER A 245 -6.48 0.94 -22.79
C SER A 245 -7.20 0.37 -21.56
N PHE A 246 -8.03 1.18 -20.90
CA PHE A 246 -8.83 0.74 -19.76
C PHE A 246 -9.91 -0.27 -20.17
N ALA A 247 -10.63 0.00 -21.26
CA ALA A 247 -11.62 -0.92 -21.79
C ALA A 247 -10.99 -2.27 -22.18
N THR A 248 -9.82 -2.23 -22.85
CA THR A 248 -9.03 -3.42 -23.19
C THR A 248 -8.60 -4.18 -21.94
N TYR A 249 -8.17 -3.46 -20.88
CA TYR A 249 -7.82 -4.08 -19.61
C TYR A 249 -9.01 -4.80 -18.95
N ILE A 250 -10.20 -4.18 -18.91
CA ILE A 250 -11.41 -4.81 -18.36
C ILE A 250 -11.76 -6.09 -19.15
N ALA A 251 -11.70 -6.02 -20.48
CA ALA A 251 -11.95 -7.16 -21.34
C ALA A 251 -10.93 -8.29 -21.08
N PHE A 252 -9.64 -7.94 -20.98
CA PHE A 252 -8.58 -8.86 -20.61
C PHE A 252 -8.83 -9.51 -19.24
N GLU A 253 -9.22 -8.74 -18.22
CA GLU A 253 -9.42 -9.28 -16.88
C GLU A 253 -10.59 -10.26 -16.84
N ARG A 254 -11.71 -9.95 -17.52
CA ARG A 254 -12.85 -10.86 -17.66
C ARG A 254 -12.44 -12.15 -18.37
N PHE A 255 -11.70 -12.02 -19.47
CA PHE A 255 -11.17 -13.18 -20.21
C PHE A 255 -10.22 -14.02 -19.36
N TYR A 256 -9.29 -13.39 -18.65
CA TYR A 256 -8.34 -14.06 -17.77
C TYR A 256 -9.02 -14.79 -16.60
N ASN A 257 -10.01 -14.15 -15.98
CA ASN A 257 -10.81 -14.77 -14.92
C ASN A 257 -11.64 -15.95 -15.46
N HIS A 258 -12.12 -15.88 -16.70
CA HIS A 258 -12.79 -17.00 -17.36
C HIS A 258 -11.82 -18.15 -17.65
N LEU A 259 -10.64 -17.86 -18.20
CA LEU A 259 -9.58 -18.85 -18.44
C LEU A 259 -9.15 -19.56 -17.16
N LYS A 260 -9.16 -18.91 -16.00
CA LYS A 260 -8.89 -19.57 -14.71
C LYS A 260 -9.96 -20.59 -14.31
N LYS A 261 -11.21 -20.40 -14.74
CA LYS A 261 -12.34 -21.30 -14.43
C LYS A 261 -12.38 -22.48 -15.39
N VAL A 262 -11.99 -22.27 -16.64
CA VAL A 262 -11.82 -23.35 -17.59
C VAL A 262 -10.51 -24.06 -17.24
N ASN A 263 -10.50 -25.37 -17.00
CA ASN A 263 -9.27 -26.15 -16.79
C ASN A 263 -8.41 -26.26 -18.08
N PHE A 264 -8.39 -25.21 -18.91
CA PHE A 264 -7.69 -25.15 -20.17
C PHE A 264 -6.22 -24.85 -19.92
N ARG A 265 -5.37 -25.87 -20.10
CA ARG A 265 -3.92 -25.74 -20.02
C ARG A 265 -3.37 -25.54 -21.42
N PHE A 266 -3.07 -24.29 -21.77
CA PHE A 266 -2.51 -23.91 -23.08
C PHE A 266 -1.31 -24.79 -23.50
N PRO A 267 -0.35 -25.14 -22.60
CA PRO A 267 0.75 -26.03 -22.97
C PRO A 267 0.29 -27.45 -23.34
N GLU A 268 -0.70 -27.99 -22.64
CA GLU A 268 -1.26 -29.32 -22.97
C GLU A 268 -2.02 -29.27 -24.30
N PHE A 269 -2.73 -28.18 -24.57
CA PHE A 269 -3.41 -27.97 -25.85
C PHE A 269 -2.42 -27.87 -27.01
N VAL A 270 -1.36 -27.07 -26.88
CA VAL A 270 -0.30 -26.97 -27.89
C VAL A 270 0.40 -28.32 -28.10
N ASN A 271 0.71 -29.05 -27.02
CA ASN A 271 1.29 -30.39 -27.13
C ASN A 271 0.36 -31.37 -27.85
N LYS A 272 -0.95 -31.33 -27.58
CA LYS A 272 -1.93 -32.17 -28.29
C LYS A 272 -2.02 -31.83 -29.77
N ILE A 273 -1.99 -30.55 -30.13
CA ILE A 273 -1.97 -30.12 -31.54
C ILE A 273 -0.70 -30.59 -32.23
N LEU A 274 0.47 -30.35 -31.63
CA LEU A 274 1.75 -30.76 -32.19
C LEU A 274 1.81 -32.28 -32.36
N ASN A 275 1.37 -33.04 -31.36
CA ASN A 275 1.31 -34.49 -31.45
C ASN A 275 0.36 -34.97 -32.55
N ALA A 276 -0.79 -34.32 -32.72
CA ALA A 276 -1.73 -34.64 -33.80
C ALA A 276 -1.16 -34.33 -35.20
N MET A 277 -0.43 -33.22 -35.35
CA MET A 277 0.27 -32.88 -36.59
C MET A 277 1.36 -33.91 -36.90
N ILE A 278 2.17 -34.27 -35.90
CA ILE A 278 3.26 -35.25 -36.05
C ILE A 278 2.70 -36.65 -36.34
N SER A 279 1.59 -37.06 -35.72
CA SER A 279 0.98 -38.36 -36.00
C SER A 279 0.39 -38.44 -37.40
N ASN A 280 -0.21 -37.35 -37.91
CA ASN A 280 -0.72 -37.30 -39.28
C ASN A 280 0.41 -37.32 -40.31
N LEU A 281 1.54 -36.67 -40.02
CA LEU A 281 2.73 -36.71 -40.88
C LEU A 281 3.40 -38.09 -40.92
N LYS A 282 3.27 -38.91 -39.88
CA LYS A 282 3.80 -40.29 -39.85
C LYS A 282 2.91 -41.32 -40.56
N ASN A 283 1.64 -40.97 -40.80
CA ASN A 283 0.66 -41.84 -41.46
C ASN A 283 0.53 -41.56 -42.97
N GLN A 284 1.39 -40.68 -43.51
CA GLN A 284 1.58 -40.42 -44.94
C GLN A 284 2.91 -41.02 -45.38
#